data_AF-A0A7U9GIG3-F1
#
_entry.id   AF-A0A7U9GIG3-F1
#
_cell.length_a   1.000
_cell.length_b   1.000
_cell.length_c   1.000
_cell.angle_alpha   90.00
_cell.angle_beta   90.00
_cell.angle_gamma   90.00
#
_symmetry.space_group_name_H-M   'P 1'
#
loop_
_entity.id
_entity.type
_entity.pdbx_description
1 polymer ?
#
loop_
_entity_poly.entity_id
_entity_poly.type
_entity_poly.pdbx_seq_one_letter_code
_entity_poly.pdbx_strand_id
1 'polypeptide(L)'
;MLDEYATPAYQGYQFEAWVFDDEAERQATETAFKAAGISARLRSAYKPLVHFFLEEFSWASLQSLVIEYPVLAHAPRRFLLEAYPLAALLPQGVSLRWEDVESTPISTPTPTALHYRVRVERSTGELETYWVEAPNCQHLDHVNQAQCSPCGWLRLTSPQGEVSESIIETDYEALFQAAMATLSSTQWQAEPPYFEELNFAVHLPSSDRRLAWDDEHISLAEALHEELYFSALEYFQRYAGLALGDRSIQPGQIVPEVSTQGENAYLQVSLRPLYASQPPRDEVLLDTAQLAIGVEQIEQLLAQLGGQALHAKTRAGRAVEARYIIGSERAVMISAGQHANETSGVVGALRAAQQLNGEPEAHFVISPLENPDGYALQGRLIATQPRHMHHAARYTAFGNDLQSQPLGQPFEHAIREQAFDFSNAGLHINLHGYPAHEWTRPLSGYIPRGFDMWTIPKGFFLILRHQPGYESAAEQLVVAVTRQLAKVPGLVEFNATQIALFETHAGALTFPMLNGFPYLISEDGDQLTPLMLITEYPDETLTGEPFVQAHTAQRATVVAAYNAFQTLSL
;
A
#
# COMPACT_ATOMS: atom_id res chain seq x y z
N MET A 1 26.20 -18.58 -3.36
CA MET A 1 27.09 -18.00 -4.40
C MET A 1 28.58 -18.11 -4.06
N LEU A 2 29.05 -17.57 -2.93
CA LEU A 2 30.49 -17.59 -2.59
C LEU A 2 31.08 -19.00 -2.57
N ASP A 3 30.40 -19.96 -1.94
CA ASP A 3 30.88 -21.35 -1.86
C ASP A 3 31.10 -22.03 -3.22
N GLU A 4 30.33 -21.62 -4.24
CA GLU A 4 30.37 -22.21 -5.57
C GLU A 4 31.39 -21.51 -6.47
N TYR A 5 31.38 -20.18 -6.48
CA TYR A 5 32.14 -19.39 -7.45
C TYR A 5 33.45 -18.81 -6.90
N ALA A 6 33.62 -18.66 -5.58
CA ALA A 6 34.86 -18.16 -4.98
C ALA A 6 35.96 -19.23 -4.91
N THR A 7 36.19 -19.92 -6.03
CA THR A 7 37.13 -21.04 -6.16
C THR A 7 38.21 -20.73 -7.22
N PRO A 8 39.35 -21.44 -7.20
CA PRO A 8 40.42 -21.22 -8.19
C PRO A 8 39.98 -21.35 -9.65
N ALA A 9 38.88 -22.09 -9.93
CA ALA A 9 38.37 -22.30 -11.29
C ALA A 9 37.85 -21.02 -11.94
N TYR A 10 37.40 -20.04 -11.14
CA TYR A 10 36.81 -18.79 -11.61
C TYR A 10 37.77 -17.59 -11.45
N GLN A 11 39.02 -17.81 -11.05
CA GLN A 11 40.00 -16.72 -10.95
C GLN A 11 40.19 -16.02 -12.30
N GLY A 12 40.13 -14.69 -12.27
CA GLY A 12 40.21 -13.86 -13.47
C GLY A 12 38.90 -13.74 -14.27
N TYR A 13 37.82 -14.41 -13.87
CA TYR A 13 36.50 -14.15 -14.43
C TYR A 13 35.97 -12.78 -14.00
N GLN A 14 35.12 -12.20 -14.85
CA GLN A 14 34.21 -11.14 -14.45
C GLN A 14 32.88 -11.79 -14.06
N PHE A 15 32.40 -11.49 -12.86
CA PHE A 15 31.18 -12.00 -12.28
C PHE A 15 30.19 -10.84 -12.15
N GLU A 16 29.03 -10.93 -12.79
CA GLU A 16 27.94 -9.97 -12.59
C GLU A 16 26.71 -10.72 -12.11
N ALA A 17 26.03 -10.22 -11.09
CA ALA A 17 24.77 -10.81 -10.65
C ALA A 17 23.72 -9.75 -10.30
N TRP A 18 22.45 -10.11 -10.46
CA TRP A 18 21.30 -9.34 -10.01
C TRP A 18 20.59 -10.16 -8.96
N VAL A 19 20.46 -9.61 -7.75
CA VAL A 19 20.01 -10.35 -6.56
C VAL A 19 19.05 -9.51 -5.72
N PHE A 20 18.22 -10.18 -4.92
CA PHE A 20 17.31 -9.57 -3.96
C PHE A 20 17.97 -9.45 -2.57
N ASP A 21 19.10 -8.75 -2.52
CA ASP A 21 19.84 -8.43 -1.29
C ASP A 21 19.84 -6.92 -1.05
N ASP A 22 20.24 -6.45 0.13
CA ASP A 22 20.49 -5.02 0.33
C ASP A 22 21.85 -4.56 -0.24
N GLU A 23 22.11 -3.25 -0.24
CA GLU A 23 23.38 -2.71 -0.77
C GLU A 23 24.60 -3.20 0.02
N ALA A 24 24.49 -3.32 1.34
CA ALA A 24 25.61 -3.69 2.20
C ALA A 24 26.04 -5.15 1.96
N GLU A 25 25.08 -6.07 1.84
CA GLU A 25 25.35 -7.48 1.56
C GLU A 25 25.94 -7.66 0.16
N ARG A 26 25.41 -6.96 -0.86
CA ARG A 26 26.01 -6.97 -2.20
C ARG A 26 27.47 -6.51 -2.17
N GLN A 27 27.78 -5.41 -1.49
CA GLN A 27 29.16 -4.89 -1.37
C GLN A 27 30.08 -5.81 -0.57
N ALA A 28 29.57 -6.45 0.49
CA ALA A 28 30.31 -7.44 1.27
C ALA A 28 30.67 -8.66 0.41
N THR A 29 29.71 -9.16 -0.36
CA THR A 29 29.91 -10.27 -1.30
C THR A 29 30.88 -9.91 -2.43
N GLU A 30 30.79 -8.71 -3.02
CA GLU A 30 31.79 -8.20 -3.98
C GLU A 30 33.20 -8.18 -3.40
N THR A 31 33.35 -7.76 -2.14
CA THR A 31 34.63 -7.73 -1.42
C THR A 31 35.19 -9.13 -1.23
N ALA A 32 34.34 -10.10 -0.87
CA ALA A 32 34.74 -11.50 -0.71
C ALA A 32 35.19 -12.12 -2.05
N PHE A 33 34.49 -11.85 -3.15
CA PHE A 33 34.92 -12.28 -4.48
C PHE A 33 36.25 -11.67 -4.90
N LYS A 34 36.45 -10.37 -4.63
CA LYS A 34 37.74 -9.70 -4.89
C LYS A 34 38.89 -10.35 -4.12
N ALA A 35 38.66 -10.75 -2.86
CA ALA A 35 39.65 -11.47 -2.06
C ALA A 35 39.99 -12.86 -2.65
N ALA A 36 39.05 -13.48 -3.36
CA ALA A 36 39.25 -14.73 -4.09
C ALA A 36 39.91 -14.55 -5.49
N GLY A 37 40.18 -13.32 -5.92
CA GLY A 37 40.76 -13.01 -7.23
C GLY A 37 39.75 -12.93 -8.38
N ILE A 38 38.48 -12.65 -8.05
CA ILE A 38 37.36 -12.57 -9.00
C ILE A 38 36.87 -11.11 -9.05
N SER A 39 36.66 -10.57 -10.25
CA SER A 39 36.10 -9.23 -10.41
C SER A 39 34.58 -9.33 -10.39
N ALA A 40 33.94 -9.07 -9.26
CA ALA A 40 32.49 -9.17 -9.11
C ALA A 40 31.79 -7.81 -9.11
N ARG A 41 30.58 -7.76 -9.69
CA ARG A 41 29.62 -6.66 -9.58
C ARG A 41 28.22 -7.22 -9.29
N LEU A 42 27.70 -6.94 -8.10
CA LEU A 42 26.37 -7.36 -7.69
C LEU A 42 25.44 -6.15 -7.71
N ARG A 43 24.32 -6.29 -8.42
CA ARG A 43 23.29 -5.26 -8.58
C ARG A 43 21.98 -5.75 -7.98
N SER A 44 21.07 -4.82 -7.70
CA SER A 44 19.73 -5.18 -7.25
C SER A 44 18.92 -5.75 -8.42
N ALA A 45 18.29 -6.90 -8.22
CA ALA A 45 17.22 -7.40 -9.09
C ALA A 45 15.92 -6.59 -8.89
N TYR A 46 15.73 -6.01 -7.71
CA TYR A 46 14.59 -5.17 -7.37
C TYR A 46 14.90 -3.70 -7.69
N LYS A 47 14.08 -3.06 -8.53
CA LYS A 47 14.25 -1.65 -8.97
C LYS A 47 15.64 -1.31 -9.53
N PRO A 48 16.19 -2.09 -10.48
CA PRO A 48 17.56 -1.92 -11.00
C PRO A 48 17.87 -0.51 -11.50
N LEU A 49 16.90 0.18 -12.13
CA LEU A 49 17.09 1.57 -12.58
C LEU A 49 17.31 2.52 -11.40
N VAL A 50 16.49 2.41 -10.35
CA VAL A 50 16.61 3.28 -9.17
C VAL A 50 17.94 3.02 -8.47
N HIS A 51 18.31 1.74 -8.29
CA HIS A 51 19.60 1.37 -7.71
C HIS A 51 20.80 1.85 -8.54
N PHE A 52 20.71 1.83 -9.88
CA PHE A 52 21.75 2.41 -10.73
C PHE A 52 22.01 3.89 -10.39
N PHE A 53 20.95 4.69 -10.25
CA PHE A 53 21.05 6.11 -9.89
C PHE A 53 21.54 6.35 -8.45
N LEU A 54 21.27 5.39 -7.57
CA LEU A 54 21.62 5.47 -6.16
C LEU A 54 23.04 4.98 -5.84
N GLU A 55 23.59 4.07 -6.65
CA GLU A 55 24.81 3.30 -6.31
C GLU A 55 25.94 3.46 -7.35
N GLU A 56 25.63 3.70 -8.62
CA GLU A 56 26.62 3.71 -9.70
C GLU A 56 26.74 5.08 -10.40
N PHE A 57 25.62 5.79 -10.53
CA PHE A 57 25.55 7.00 -11.32
C PHE A 57 26.17 8.22 -10.62
N SER A 58 26.97 8.98 -11.36
CA SER A 58 27.48 10.27 -10.90
C SER A 58 26.50 11.40 -11.23
N TRP A 59 25.98 12.07 -10.21
CA TRP A 59 25.13 13.26 -10.34
C TRP A 59 25.89 14.53 -10.73
N ALA A 60 27.23 14.49 -10.77
CA ALA A 60 28.05 15.65 -11.07
C ALA A 60 27.72 16.24 -12.44
N SER A 61 27.54 17.56 -12.49
CA SER A 61 27.27 18.30 -13.73
C SER A 61 26.04 17.79 -14.52
N LEU A 62 25.11 17.06 -13.90
CA LEU A 62 23.91 16.61 -14.59
C LEU A 62 23.04 17.81 -15.00
N GLN A 63 22.64 17.86 -16.27
CA GLN A 63 21.74 18.88 -16.81
C GLN A 63 20.39 18.29 -17.23
N SER A 64 20.39 17.17 -17.96
CA SER A 64 19.16 16.51 -18.39
C SER A 64 19.30 14.99 -18.50
N LEU A 65 18.18 14.29 -18.34
CA LEU A 65 18.03 12.85 -18.50
C LEU A 65 16.92 12.54 -19.49
N VAL A 66 17.20 11.61 -20.41
CA VAL A 66 16.17 10.88 -21.15
C VAL A 66 16.31 9.41 -20.83
N ILE A 67 15.26 8.83 -20.25
CA ILE A 67 15.24 7.42 -19.88
C ILE A 67 14.26 6.68 -20.78
N GLU A 68 14.81 5.74 -21.52
CA GLU A 68 14.09 4.78 -22.33
C GLU A 68 13.84 3.51 -21.53
N TYR A 69 12.59 3.07 -21.46
CA TYR A 69 12.17 1.95 -20.61
C TYR A 69 11.50 0.82 -21.40
N PRO A 70 11.62 -0.44 -20.92
CA PRO A 70 10.93 -1.58 -21.54
C PRO A 70 9.41 -1.47 -21.45
N VAL A 71 8.70 -1.88 -22.51
CA VAL A 71 7.23 -1.91 -22.53
C VAL A 71 6.72 -3.35 -22.65
N LEU A 72 5.89 -3.74 -21.68
CA LEU A 72 5.12 -4.98 -21.74
C LEU A 72 3.73 -4.71 -22.31
N ALA A 73 3.31 -5.49 -23.30
CA ALA A 73 2.03 -5.26 -24.00
C ALA A 73 0.81 -5.23 -23.07
N HIS A 74 0.81 -6.03 -22.00
CA HIS A 74 -0.27 -6.15 -21.03
C HIS A 74 -0.13 -5.19 -19.82
N ALA A 75 1.04 -4.56 -19.66
CA ALA A 75 1.35 -3.67 -18.54
C ALA A 75 2.29 -2.55 -19.02
N PRO A 76 1.84 -1.67 -19.93
CA PRO A 76 2.73 -0.76 -20.66
C PRO A 76 3.43 0.28 -19.78
N ARG A 77 2.90 0.55 -18.57
CA ARG A 77 3.47 1.53 -17.62
C ARG A 77 4.27 0.88 -16.48
N ARG A 78 4.42 -0.44 -16.47
CA ARG A 78 5.01 -1.17 -15.32
C ARG A 78 6.46 -0.75 -15.02
N PHE A 79 7.32 -0.64 -16.03
CA PHE A 79 8.72 -0.22 -15.82
C PHE A 79 8.87 1.28 -15.52
N LEU A 80 7.86 2.08 -15.87
CA LEU A 80 7.76 3.47 -15.48
C LEU A 80 7.38 3.59 -14.00
N LEU A 81 6.37 2.83 -13.55
CA LEU A 81 5.99 2.74 -12.13
C LEU A 81 7.13 2.20 -11.27
N GLU A 82 7.85 1.16 -11.73
CA GLU A 82 9.03 0.62 -11.03
C GLU A 82 10.12 1.67 -10.80
N ALA A 83 10.18 2.71 -11.63
CA ALA A 83 11.17 3.77 -11.47
C ALA A 83 10.77 4.82 -10.43
N TYR A 84 9.58 4.77 -9.85
CA TYR A 84 9.18 5.65 -8.76
C TYR A 84 10.10 5.45 -7.54
N PRO A 85 10.47 6.50 -6.77
CA PRO A 85 10.18 7.92 -6.95
C PRO A 85 11.32 8.67 -7.67
N LEU A 86 12.06 8.05 -8.62
CA LEU A 86 13.31 8.60 -9.19
C LEU A 86 13.24 10.08 -9.55
N ALA A 87 12.16 10.55 -10.17
CA ALA A 87 11.95 11.95 -10.53
C ALA A 87 12.10 12.94 -9.35
N ALA A 88 11.73 12.53 -8.13
CA ALA A 88 11.88 13.33 -6.91
C ALA A 88 13.31 13.34 -6.35
N LEU A 89 14.16 12.39 -6.77
CA LEU A 89 15.56 12.28 -6.33
C LEU A 89 16.51 13.13 -7.18
N LEU A 90 16.02 13.73 -8.27
CA LEU A 90 16.83 14.55 -9.16
C LEU A 90 17.29 15.84 -8.47
N PRO A 91 18.51 16.31 -8.74
CA PRO A 91 18.93 17.66 -8.37
C PRO A 91 18.00 18.73 -8.95
N GLN A 92 17.84 19.82 -8.21
CA GLN A 92 16.98 20.92 -8.64
C GLN A 92 17.37 21.47 -10.01
N GLY A 93 16.39 21.61 -10.91
CA GLY A 93 16.58 22.18 -12.24
C GLY A 93 17.00 21.18 -13.33
N VAL A 94 17.24 19.92 -12.96
CA VAL A 94 17.45 18.83 -13.94
C VAL A 94 16.13 18.46 -14.59
N SER A 95 16.10 18.33 -15.91
CA SER A 95 14.93 17.80 -16.63
C SER A 95 15.01 16.28 -16.80
N LEU A 96 13.87 15.62 -16.63
CA LEU A 96 13.69 14.19 -16.90
C LEU A 96 12.63 14.01 -17.97
N ARG A 97 12.93 13.20 -18.99
CA ARG A 97 11.94 12.74 -19.97
C ARG A 97 11.96 11.22 -20.05
N TRP A 98 10.77 10.63 -20.13
CA TRP A 98 10.59 9.21 -20.39
C TRP A 98 10.28 8.97 -21.87
N GLU A 99 10.88 7.95 -22.46
CA GLU A 99 10.59 7.48 -23.81
C GLU A 99 10.32 5.96 -23.75
N ASP A 100 9.31 5.48 -24.47
CA ASP A 100 9.04 4.06 -24.58
C ASP A 100 9.92 3.41 -25.66
N VAL A 101 10.28 2.15 -25.44
CA VAL A 101 10.98 1.32 -26.45
C VAL A 101 10.07 0.17 -26.87
N GLU A 102 10.20 -0.23 -28.13
CA GLU A 102 9.41 -1.23 -28.84
C GLU A 102 9.01 -2.44 -27.97
N SER A 103 7.73 -2.80 -27.99
CA SER A 103 7.14 -3.79 -27.07
C SER A 103 7.76 -5.17 -27.23
N THR A 104 8.14 -5.81 -26.12
CA THR A 104 8.58 -7.21 -26.15
C THR A 104 7.36 -8.14 -26.05
N PRO A 105 7.11 -9.03 -27.04
CA PRO A 105 6.01 -9.99 -26.97
C PRO A 105 6.20 -10.96 -25.79
N ILE A 106 5.11 -11.29 -25.10
CA ILE A 106 5.09 -12.41 -24.16
C ILE A 106 4.89 -13.66 -25.00
N SER A 107 5.91 -14.50 -25.08
CA SER A 107 5.76 -15.81 -25.71
C SER A 107 6.72 -16.77 -25.06
N THR A 108 6.17 -17.58 -24.14
CA THR A 108 6.80 -18.69 -23.39
C THR A 108 7.76 -18.28 -22.27
N PRO A 109 7.88 -19.11 -21.20
CA PRO A 109 8.80 -18.83 -20.10
C PRO A 109 10.25 -18.88 -20.60
N THR A 110 10.76 -17.72 -20.98
CA THR A 110 12.14 -17.55 -21.39
C THR A 110 12.76 -16.40 -20.59
N PRO A 111 14.01 -16.58 -20.15
CA PRO A 111 14.80 -15.48 -19.61
C PRO A 111 14.79 -14.30 -20.60
N THR A 112 14.38 -13.12 -20.16
CA THR A 112 14.30 -11.92 -21.02
C THR A 112 15.17 -10.83 -20.41
N ALA A 113 16.34 -10.56 -21.03
CA ALA A 113 17.19 -9.44 -20.64
C ALA A 113 16.56 -8.14 -21.13
N LEU A 114 15.71 -7.56 -20.27
CA LEU A 114 15.16 -6.22 -20.46
C LEU A 114 16.18 -5.21 -19.97
N HIS A 115 16.18 -4.01 -20.55
CA HIS A 115 17.11 -2.96 -20.15
C HIS A 115 16.48 -1.59 -20.29
N TYR A 116 16.93 -0.67 -19.45
CA TYR A 116 16.71 0.76 -19.63
C TYR A 116 17.88 1.36 -20.41
N ARG A 117 17.62 2.35 -21.26
CA ARG A 117 18.66 3.18 -21.88
C ARG A 117 18.60 4.59 -21.30
N VAL A 118 19.63 4.98 -20.58
CA VAL A 118 19.73 6.29 -19.92
C VAL A 118 20.66 7.18 -20.74
N ARG A 119 20.11 8.23 -21.36
CA ARG A 119 20.87 9.26 -22.06
C ARG A 119 21.00 10.49 -21.17
N VAL A 120 22.23 10.94 -20.99
CA VAL A 120 22.59 12.01 -20.05
C VAL A 120 23.23 13.14 -20.82
N GLU A 121 22.81 14.37 -20.52
CA GLU A 121 23.51 15.58 -20.93
C GLU A 121 24.14 16.21 -19.69
N ARG A 122 25.44 16.47 -19.76
CA ARG A 122 26.19 17.21 -18.74
C ARG A 122 26.15 18.70 -19.03
N SER A 123 26.32 19.53 -18.00
CA SER A 123 26.41 21.00 -18.10
C SER A 123 27.58 21.50 -18.97
N THR A 124 28.52 20.61 -19.30
CA THR A 124 29.63 20.85 -20.23
C THR A 124 29.22 20.68 -21.70
N GLY A 125 28.02 20.14 -21.97
CA GLY A 125 27.55 19.70 -23.29
C GLY A 125 27.95 18.27 -23.64
N GLU A 126 28.61 17.54 -22.74
CA GLU A 126 28.95 16.13 -22.93
C GLU A 126 27.70 15.25 -22.89
N LEU A 127 27.65 14.27 -23.80
CA LEU A 127 26.55 13.32 -23.92
C LEU A 127 27.05 11.92 -23.55
N GLU A 128 26.38 11.29 -22.60
CA GLU A 128 26.69 9.94 -22.13
C GLU A 128 25.48 9.03 -22.35
N THR A 129 25.73 7.73 -22.50
CA THR A 129 24.67 6.72 -22.59
C THR A 129 25.03 5.53 -21.74
N TYR A 130 24.09 5.13 -20.89
CA TYR A 130 24.18 3.97 -20.02
C TYR A 130 23.09 2.96 -20.37
N TRP A 131 23.43 1.68 -20.28
CA TRP A 131 22.49 0.57 -20.39
C TRP A 131 22.34 -0.05 -19.01
N VAL A 132 21.14 -0.01 -18.46
CA VAL A 132 20.84 -0.57 -17.14
C VAL A 132 20.02 -1.83 -17.32
N GLU A 133 20.65 -2.97 -17.12
CA GLU A 133 20.02 -4.29 -17.22
C GLU A 133 18.98 -4.48 -16.12
N ALA A 134 17.83 -5.03 -16.50
CA ALA A 134 16.71 -5.37 -15.63
C ALA A 134 16.27 -6.81 -15.89
N PRO A 135 17.02 -7.82 -15.41
CA PRO A 135 16.71 -9.23 -15.66
C PRO A 135 15.33 -9.60 -15.12
N ASN A 136 14.45 -10.06 -16.02
CA ASN A 136 13.11 -10.52 -15.68
C ASN A 136 12.89 -11.93 -16.25
N CYS A 137 12.05 -12.70 -15.56
CA CYS A 137 11.60 -14.01 -16.01
C CYS A 137 10.11 -13.96 -16.35
N GLN A 138 9.75 -14.52 -17.51
CA GLN A 138 8.36 -14.79 -17.84
C GLN A 138 7.94 -16.11 -17.18
N HIS A 139 6.86 -16.11 -16.41
CA HIS A 139 6.38 -17.31 -15.73
C HIS A 139 4.86 -17.30 -15.56
N LEU A 140 4.31 -18.44 -15.13
CA LEU A 140 2.97 -18.48 -14.55
C LEU A 140 3.10 -18.33 -13.03
N ASP A 141 2.27 -17.50 -12.43
CA ASP A 141 2.26 -17.35 -10.97
C ASP A 141 1.45 -18.46 -10.27
N HIS A 142 1.32 -18.34 -8.94
CA HIS A 142 0.59 -19.27 -8.08
C HIS A 142 -0.91 -19.40 -8.41
N VAL A 143 -1.46 -18.45 -9.19
CA VAL A 143 -2.79 -18.52 -9.79
C VAL A 143 -2.70 -18.63 -11.32
N ASN A 144 -1.70 -19.29 -11.88
CA ASN A 144 -1.60 -19.58 -13.31
C ASN A 144 -1.82 -18.36 -14.24
N GLN A 145 -1.56 -17.14 -13.76
CA GLN A 145 -1.58 -15.93 -14.59
C GLN A 145 -0.16 -15.70 -15.13
N ALA A 146 -0.07 -15.29 -16.40
CA ALA A 146 1.22 -14.95 -16.99
C ALA A 146 1.76 -13.66 -16.34
N GLN A 147 2.99 -13.73 -15.83
CA GLN A 147 3.71 -12.61 -15.24
C GLN A 147 5.08 -12.46 -15.89
N CYS A 148 5.62 -11.23 -15.78
CA CYS A 148 7.01 -10.91 -16.06
C CYS A 148 7.57 -10.22 -14.82
N SER A 149 8.40 -10.94 -14.07
CA SER A 149 8.85 -10.53 -12.75
C SER A 149 10.38 -10.41 -12.70
N PRO A 150 10.96 -9.47 -11.95
CA PRO A 150 12.38 -9.46 -11.65
C PRO A 150 12.81 -10.81 -11.07
N CYS A 151 14.01 -11.26 -11.43
CA CYS A 151 14.52 -12.56 -11.01
C CYS A 151 16.01 -12.52 -10.70
N GLY A 152 16.48 -13.46 -9.89
CA GLY A 152 17.91 -13.68 -9.69
C GLY A 152 18.62 -14.02 -11.00
N TRP A 153 19.73 -13.34 -11.30
CA TRP A 153 20.48 -13.54 -12.54
C TRP A 153 21.98 -13.56 -12.30
N LEU A 154 22.68 -14.43 -13.02
CA LEU A 154 24.13 -14.52 -13.03
C LEU A 154 24.66 -14.41 -14.46
N ARG A 155 25.71 -13.61 -14.65
CA ARG A 155 26.52 -13.52 -15.84
C ARG A 155 27.99 -13.72 -15.48
N LEU A 156 28.63 -14.67 -16.14
CA LEU A 156 30.05 -14.94 -16.02
C LEU A 156 30.73 -14.69 -17.35
N THR A 157 31.80 -13.89 -17.34
CA THR A 157 32.67 -13.66 -18.49
C THR A 157 34.05 -14.24 -18.18
N SER A 158 34.48 -15.22 -18.96
CA SER A 158 35.79 -15.85 -18.82
C SER A 158 36.93 -14.89 -19.20
N PRO A 159 38.19 -15.17 -18.80
CA PRO A 159 39.34 -14.38 -19.24
C PRO A 159 39.54 -14.34 -20.76
N GLN A 160 38.95 -15.30 -21.49
CA GLN A 160 38.96 -15.38 -22.94
C GLN A 160 37.80 -14.59 -23.60
N GLY A 161 36.90 -14.02 -22.79
CA GLY A 161 35.74 -13.25 -23.24
C GLY A 161 34.50 -14.09 -23.53
N GLU A 162 34.47 -15.36 -23.14
CA GLU A 162 33.27 -16.20 -23.28
C GLU A 162 32.26 -15.84 -22.19
N VAL A 163 31.02 -15.56 -22.60
CA VAL A 163 29.94 -15.17 -21.69
C VAL A 163 29.00 -16.35 -21.47
N SER A 164 28.64 -16.61 -20.22
CA SER A 164 27.57 -17.54 -19.83
C SER A 164 26.60 -16.85 -18.88
N GLU A 165 25.31 -17.07 -19.08
CA GLU A 165 24.24 -16.48 -18.28
C GLU A 165 23.28 -17.56 -17.78
N SER A 166 22.80 -17.41 -16.55
CA SER A 166 21.85 -18.31 -15.94
C SER A 166 20.97 -17.59 -14.93
N ILE A 167 19.71 -18.03 -14.82
CA ILE A 167 18.84 -17.67 -13.69
C ILE A 167 19.40 -18.36 -12.44
N ILE A 168 19.41 -17.62 -11.33
CA ILE A 168 19.73 -18.14 -10.00
C ILE A 168 18.54 -17.90 -9.08
N GLU A 169 18.25 -18.85 -8.19
CA GLU A 169 17.25 -18.65 -7.15
C GLU A 169 17.89 -17.90 -5.98
N THR A 170 17.33 -16.76 -5.60
CA THR A 170 17.73 -16.00 -4.41
C THR A 170 16.97 -16.49 -3.17
N ASP A 171 17.48 -16.20 -1.98
CA ASP A 171 16.79 -16.51 -0.72
C ASP A 171 15.40 -15.86 -0.66
N TYR A 172 15.26 -14.64 -1.19
CA TYR A 172 13.98 -13.93 -1.30
C TYR A 172 12.95 -14.71 -2.11
N GLU A 173 13.35 -15.19 -3.30
CA GLU A 173 12.49 -16.00 -4.17
C GLU A 173 12.19 -17.36 -3.52
N ALA A 174 13.18 -18.02 -2.93
CA ALA A 174 13.02 -19.31 -2.26
C ALA A 174 12.04 -19.24 -1.09
N LEU A 175 12.09 -18.19 -0.27
CA LEU A 175 11.14 -17.95 0.84
C LEU A 175 9.69 -17.87 0.31
N PHE A 176 9.46 -17.09 -0.74
CA PHE A 176 8.14 -16.95 -1.35
C PHE A 176 7.64 -18.27 -1.94
N GLN A 177 8.48 -18.96 -2.73
CA GLN A 177 8.12 -20.23 -3.36
C GLN A 177 7.80 -21.31 -2.31
N ALA A 178 8.60 -21.39 -1.24
CA ALA A 178 8.35 -22.32 -0.14
C ALA A 178 7.02 -22.03 0.58
N ALA A 179 6.67 -20.76 0.77
CA ALA A 179 5.38 -20.37 1.35
C ALA A 179 4.20 -20.82 0.46
N MET A 180 4.22 -20.50 -0.83
CA MET A 180 3.15 -20.87 -1.76
C MET A 180 3.05 -22.39 -1.99
N ALA A 181 4.19 -23.10 -2.00
CA ALA A 181 4.22 -24.56 -2.02
C ALA A 181 3.60 -25.18 -0.76
N THR A 182 3.82 -24.55 0.40
CA THR A 182 3.19 -24.98 1.66
C THR A 182 1.67 -24.81 1.61
N LEU A 183 1.16 -23.67 1.11
CA LEU A 183 -0.29 -23.46 0.99
C LEU A 183 -0.95 -24.46 0.05
N SER A 184 -0.34 -24.69 -1.11
CA SER A 184 -0.88 -25.58 -2.15
C SER A 184 -0.84 -27.06 -1.79
N SER A 185 0.11 -27.49 -0.95
CA SER A 185 0.22 -28.88 -0.47
C SER A 185 -0.56 -29.14 0.82
N THR A 186 -1.04 -28.09 1.50
CA THR A 186 -1.83 -28.23 2.74
C THR A 186 -3.27 -28.62 2.41
N GLN A 187 -3.80 -29.59 3.16
CA GLN A 187 -5.22 -29.92 3.11
C GLN A 187 -6.01 -28.96 4.00
N TRP A 188 -6.75 -28.04 3.38
CA TRP A 188 -7.64 -27.12 4.07
C TRP A 188 -8.99 -27.78 4.37
N GLN A 189 -9.70 -27.25 5.37
CA GLN A 189 -11.09 -27.62 5.60
C GLN A 189 -11.99 -27.20 4.41
N ALA A 190 -13.19 -27.77 4.34
CA ALA A 190 -14.07 -27.62 3.19
C ALA A 190 -14.71 -26.23 3.09
N GLU A 191 -15.03 -25.61 4.22
CA GLU A 191 -15.81 -24.36 4.27
C GLU A 191 -15.02 -23.21 4.92
N PRO A 192 -15.17 -21.97 4.43
CA PRO A 192 -14.60 -20.79 5.08
C PRO A 192 -15.30 -20.47 6.43
N PRO A 193 -14.60 -19.81 7.37
CA PRO A 193 -13.19 -19.47 7.33
C PRO A 193 -12.30 -20.69 7.56
N TYR A 194 -11.29 -20.87 6.70
CA TYR A 194 -10.43 -22.06 6.70
C TYR A 194 -9.49 -22.11 7.90
N PHE A 195 -9.22 -20.96 8.52
CA PHE A 195 -8.40 -20.80 9.70
C PHE A 195 -8.84 -19.58 10.52
N GLU A 196 -8.31 -19.48 11.73
CA GLU A 196 -8.34 -18.25 12.52
C GLU A 196 -7.27 -17.30 11.98
N GLU A 197 -5.99 -17.62 12.21
CA GLU A 197 -4.84 -16.91 11.68
C GLU A 197 -3.89 -17.88 10.94
N LEU A 198 -3.55 -17.57 9.70
CA LEU A 198 -2.46 -18.15 8.93
C LEU A 198 -1.27 -17.20 9.01
N ASN A 199 -0.26 -17.59 9.79
CA ASN A 199 0.92 -16.78 10.02
C ASN A 199 2.12 -17.25 9.19
N PHE A 200 2.84 -16.29 8.61
CA PHE A 200 4.15 -16.48 8.00
C PHE A 200 5.18 -15.72 8.84
N ALA A 201 5.90 -16.41 9.71
CA ALA A 201 7.04 -15.82 10.41
C ALA A 201 8.27 -15.93 9.50
N VAL A 202 8.78 -14.79 9.06
CA VAL A 202 9.90 -14.70 8.10
C VAL A 202 11.04 -13.92 8.71
N HIS A 203 12.27 -14.43 8.58
CA HIS A 203 13.49 -13.64 8.72
C HIS A 203 14.10 -13.46 7.33
N LEU A 204 14.29 -12.22 6.92
CA LEU A 204 14.96 -11.85 5.68
C LEU A 204 16.12 -10.90 6.06
N PRO A 205 17.39 -11.33 5.98
CA PRO A 205 18.54 -10.50 6.36
C PRO A 205 18.78 -9.40 5.32
N SER A 206 17.92 -8.38 5.31
CA SER A 206 17.96 -7.26 4.38
C SER A 206 17.54 -5.99 5.09
N SER A 207 18.25 -4.90 4.82
CA SER A 207 18.01 -3.59 5.41
C SER A 207 17.21 -2.69 4.46
N ASP A 208 16.23 -1.98 5.00
CA ASP A 208 15.50 -0.97 4.25
C ASP A 208 16.38 0.24 3.91
N ARG A 209 16.23 0.78 2.71
CA ARG A 209 16.89 2.02 2.29
C ARG A 209 15.89 3.18 2.27
N ARG A 210 16.04 4.12 3.20
CA ARG A 210 15.28 5.37 3.17
C ARG A 210 15.69 6.22 1.96
N LEU A 211 14.71 6.74 1.23
CA LEU A 211 14.93 7.66 0.12
C LEU A 211 14.78 9.12 0.59
N ALA A 212 15.41 10.04 -0.16
CA ALA A 212 15.37 11.48 0.12
C ALA A 212 14.07 12.14 -0.37
N TRP A 213 12.93 11.46 -0.20
CA TRP A 213 11.61 11.91 -0.60
C TRP A 213 10.54 11.38 0.37
N ASP A 214 9.83 12.28 1.02
CA ASP A 214 8.72 12.01 1.95
C ASP A 214 8.90 10.76 2.83
N ASP A 215 7.93 9.82 2.84
CA ASP A 215 8.02 8.53 3.53
C ASP A 215 8.61 7.36 2.71
N GLU A 216 9.07 7.64 1.49
CA GLU A 216 9.53 6.61 0.55
C GLU A 216 10.76 5.85 1.03
N HIS A 217 10.71 4.55 0.84
CA HIS A 217 11.82 3.66 1.14
C HIS A 217 11.79 2.45 0.22
N ILE A 218 12.96 1.85 0.01
CA ILE A 218 13.09 0.57 -0.69
C ILE A 218 13.19 -0.50 0.39
N SER A 219 12.16 -1.35 0.49
CA SER A 219 12.12 -2.47 1.44
C SER A 219 11.76 -3.77 0.75
N LEU A 220 12.69 -4.72 0.76
CA LEU A 220 12.39 -6.10 0.38
C LEU A 220 11.51 -6.77 1.43
N ALA A 221 11.66 -6.44 2.72
CA ALA A 221 10.85 -7.02 3.78
C ALA A 221 9.37 -6.65 3.65
N GLU A 222 9.06 -5.38 3.36
CA GLU A 222 7.70 -4.94 3.08
C GLU A 222 7.17 -5.55 1.78
N ALA A 223 7.96 -5.53 0.70
CA ALA A 223 7.55 -6.15 -0.56
C ALA A 223 7.22 -7.65 -0.40
N LEU A 224 7.96 -8.38 0.44
CA LEU A 224 7.69 -9.78 0.75
C LEU A 224 6.45 -9.94 1.64
N HIS A 225 6.22 -9.03 2.58
CA HIS A 225 4.97 -9.01 3.37
C HIS A 225 3.77 -8.92 2.42
N GLU A 226 3.80 -7.95 1.51
CA GLU A 226 2.73 -7.70 0.54
C GLU A 226 2.58 -8.86 -0.45
N GLU A 227 3.68 -9.46 -0.89
CA GLU A 227 3.65 -10.66 -1.74
C GLU A 227 2.98 -11.84 -1.07
N LEU A 228 3.37 -12.16 0.16
CA LEU A 228 2.82 -13.29 0.91
C LEU A 228 1.33 -13.06 1.20
N TYR A 229 0.96 -11.86 1.59
CA TYR A 229 -0.41 -11.52 1.92
C TYR A 229 -1.36 -11.68 0.73
N PHE A 230 -1.08 -10.95 -0.36
CA PHE A 230 -1.98 -10.94 -1.51
C PHE A 230 -1.92 -12.25 -2.30
N SER A 231 -0.76 -12.91 -2.39
CA SER A 231 -0.69 -14.22 -3.07
C SER A 231 -1.46 -15.30 -2.32
N ALA A 232 -1.41 -15.29 -0.98
CA ALA A 232 -2.23 -16.20 -0.18
C ALA A 232 -3.73 -15.89 -0.33
N LEU A 233 -4.11 -14.61 -0.34
CA LEU A 233 -5.51 -14.20 -0.56
C LEU A 233 -6.03 -14.67 -1.94
N GLU A 234 -5.23 -14.48 -2.99
CA GLU A 234 -5.52 -14.91 -4.36
C GLU A 234 -5.64 -16.44 -4.48
N TYR A 235 -4.75 -17.17 -3.78
CA TYR A 235 -4.86 -18.63 -3.65
C TYR A 235 -6.19 -19.03 -3.01
N PHE A 236 -6.60 -18.42 -1.90
CA PHE A 236 -7.85 -18.78 -1.22
C PHE A 236 -9.11 -18.35 -1.98
N GLN A 237 -9.07 -17.26 -2.74
CA GLN A 237 -10.15 -16.91 -3.67
C GLN A 237 -10.38 -18.04 -4.67
N ARG A 238 -9.30 -18.56 -5.27
CA ARG A 238 -9.40 -19.70 -6.18
C ARG A 238 -9.83 -20.99 -5.50
N TYR A 239 -9.30 -21.26 -4.31
CA TYR A 239 -9.68 -22.43 -3.53
C TYR A 239 -11.18 -22.42 -3.22
N ALA A 240 -11.75 -21.24 -2.95
CA ALA A 240 -13.18 -21.03 -2.74
C ALA A 240 -14.03 -21.01 -4.03
N GLY A 241 -13.40 -21.09 -5.22
CA GLY A 241 -14.09 -20.95 -6.51
C GLY A 241 -14.57 -19.53 -6.83
N LEU A 242 -14.04 -18.51 -6.17
CA LEU A 242 -14.35 -17.10 -6.40
C LEU A 242 -13.47 -16.49 -7.50
N ALA A 243 -13.93 -15.38 -8.07
CA ALA A 243 -13.12 -14.58 -8.96
C ALA A 243 -11.97 -13.91 -8.20
N LEU A 244 -10.84 -13.67 -8.89
CA LEU A 244 -9.75 -12.88 -8.30
C LEU A 244 -10.25 -11.46 -8.01
N GLY A 245 -9.93 -10.95 -6.82
CA GLY A 245 -10.41 -9.65 -6.36
C GLY A 245 -11.81 -9.65 -5.74
N ASP A 246 -12.47 -10.81 -5.62
CA ASP A 246 -13.73 -10.91 -4.87
C ASP A 246 -13.51 -10.59 -3.39
N ARG A 247 -14.14 -9.50 -2.94
CA ARG A 247 -14.00 -8.92 -1.60
C ARG A 247 -14.84 -9.63 -0.53
N SER A 248 -15.70 -10.56 -0.93
CA SER A 248 -16.51 -11.38 -0.02
C SER A 248 -15.77 -12.61 0.52
N ILE A 249 -14.56 -12.90 0.02
CA ILE A 249 -13.75 -14.04 0.45
C ILE A 249 -13.48 -13.99 1.96
N GLN A 250 -13.75 -15.08 2.68
CA GLN A 250 -13.56 -15.16 4.13
C GLN A 250 -12.56 -16.27 4.50
N PRO A 251 -11.26 -16.18 4.18
CA PRO A 251 -10.32 -17.29 4.44
C PRO A 251 -9.93 -17.41 5.93
N GLY A 252 -10.02 -16.32 6.69
CA GLY A 252 -9.35 -16.09 7.97
C GLY A 252 -8.29 -15.00 7.85
N GLN A 253 -7.62 -14.66 8.95
CA GLN A 253 -6.55 -13.65 8.92
C GLN A 253 -5.27 -14.23 8.30
N ILE A 254 -4.76 -13.59 7.26
CA ILE A 254 -3.49 -13.91 6.64
C ILE A 254 -2.47 -12.90 7.17
N VAL A 255 -1.44 -13.38 7.87
CA VAL A 255 -0.52 -12.51 8.62
C VAL A 255 0.94 -12.85 8.30
N PRO A 256 1.57 -12.11 7.37
CA PRO A 256 3.01 -12.10 7.22
C PRO A 256 3.67 -11.25 8.33
N GLU A 257 4.58 -11.86 9.08
CA GLU A 257 5.46 -11.19 10.04
C GLU A 257 6.89 -11.25 9.48
N VAL A 258 7.25 -10.27 8.65
CA VAL A 258 8.54 -10.25 7.94
C VAL A 258 9.55 -9.39 8.68
N SER A 259 10.44 -10.04 9.43
CA SER A 259 11.49 -9.39 10.21
C SER A 259 12.78 -9.28 9.41
N THR A 260 13.44 -8.13 9.51
CA THR A 260 14.81 -7.94 9.04
C THR A 260 15.87 -8.42 10.06
N GLN A 261 15.41 -8.83 11.25
CA GLN A 261 16.27 -9.32 12.32
C GLN A 261 16.53 -10.82 12.14
N GLY A 262 17.77 -11.18 11.83
CA GLY A 262 18.22 -12.56 11.68
C GLY A 262 19.50 -12.64 10.84
N GLU A 263 20.27 -13.71 11.01
CA GLU A 263 21.51 -13.91 10.23
C GLU A 263 21.27 -14.69 8.92
N ASN A 264 20.18 -15.45 8.84
CA ASN A 264 19.87 -16.31 7.70
C ASN A 264 18.39 -16.21 7.33
N ALA A 265 18.08 -16.44 6.06
CA ALA A 265 16.72 -16.57 5.58
C ALA A 265 15.98 -17.72 6.31
N TYR A 266 14.79 -17.43 6.81
CA TYR A 266 13.97 -18.39 7.55
C TYR A 266 12.48 -18.17 7.25
N LEU A 267 11.73 -19.27 7.09
CA LEU A 267 10.29 -19.27 6.95
C LEU A 267 9.67 -20.29 7.91
N GLN A 268 8.66 -19.86 8.66
CA GLN A 268 7.74 -20.74 9.36
C GLN A 268 6.30 -20.37 9.03
N VAL A 269 5.56 -21.33 8.49
CA VAL A 269 4.12 -21.21 8.27
C VAL A 269 3.39 -21.93 9.40
N SER A 270 2.47 -21.24 10.07
CA SER A 270 1.74 -21.81 11.21
C SER A 270 0.29 -21.33 11.26
N LEU A 271 -0.60 -22.19 11.76
CA LEU A 271 -1.95 -21.78 12.15
C LEU A 271 -1.93 -21.35 13.60
N ARG A 272 -2.49 -20.16 13.88
CA ARG A 272 -2.57 -19.57 15.21
C ARG A 272 -4.02 -19.22 15.54
N PRO A 273 -4.39 -19.13 16.83
CA PRO A 273 -5.65 -18.52 17.23
C PRO A 273 -5.68 -17.03 16.87
N LEU A 274 -6.87 -16.46 16.76
CA LEU A 274 -7.04 -15.01 16.59
C LEU A 274 -6.33 -14.26 17.72
N TYR A 275 -5.65 -13.17 17.36
CA TYR A 275 -4.95 -12.35 18.34
C TYR A 275 -5.95 -11.75 19.33
N ALA A 276 -5.84 -12.11 20.61
CA ALA A 276 -6.77 -11.69 21.66
C ALA A 276 -6.29 -10.46 22.46
N SER A 277 -5.00 -10.14 22.40
CA SER A 277 -4.43 -9.03 23.17
C SER A 277 -4.75 -7.68 22.54
N GLN A 278 -4.71 -6.64 23.37
CA GLN A 278 -4.83 -5.24 22.97
C GLN A 278 -3.56 -4.51 23.39
N PRO A 279 -2.71 -4.06 22.45
CA PRO A 279 -1.50 -3.32 22.79
C PRO A 279 -1.87 -2.02 23.53
N PRO A 280 -1.35 -1.76 24.75
CA PRO A 280 -1.59 -0.49 25.42
C PRO A 280 -0.88 0.62 24.66
N ARG A 281 -1.51 1.80 24.61
CA ARG A 281 -0.91 3.03 24.11
C ARG A 281 -1.19 4.14 25.10
N ASP A 282 -0.21 5.02 25.31
CA ASP A 282 -0.38 6.19 26.17
C ASP A 282 -1.45 7.12 25.59
N GLU A 283 -2.26 7.71 26.46
CA GLU A 283 -3.25 8.70 26.06
C GLU A 283 -2.56 9.98 25.58
N VAL A 284 -3.05 10.52 24.46
CA VAL A 284 -2.51 11.74 23.85
C VAL A 284 -3.61 12.73 23.52
N LEU A 285 -3.28 14.03 23.47
CA LEU A 285 -4.23 15.03 22.96
C LEU A 285 -4.48 14.79 21.46
N LEU A 286 -5.75 14.68 21.06
CA LEU A 286 -6.11 14.36 19.66
C LEU A 286 -5.53 15.36 18.65
N ASP A 287 -5.53 16.66 18.96
CA ASP A 287 -5.03 17.71 18.06
C ASP A 287 -3.54 17.57 17.74
N THR A 288 -2.78 16.91 18.61
CA THR A 288 -1.34 16.72 18.48
C THR A 288 -0.95 15.24 18.46
N ALA A 289 -1.90 14.34 18.22
CA ALA A 289 -1.62 12.91 18.12
C ALA A 289 -0.72 12.67 16.90
N GLN A 290 0.50 12.19 17.14
CA GLN A 290 1.51 11.92 16.11
C GLN A 290 1.51 10.47 15.63
N LEU A 291 0.65 9.63 16.19
CA LEU A 291 0.40 8.26 15.78
C LEU A 291 -1.03 7.86 16.14
N ALA A 292 -1.45 6.70 15.63
CA ALA A 292 -2.72 6.09 15.95
C ALA A 292 -2.92 5.91 17.47
N ILE A 293 -4.06 6.32 18.01
CA ILE A 293 -4.34 6.27 19.46
C ILE A 293 -4.69 4.86 19.94
N GLY A 294 -4.77 4.64 21.26
CA GLY A 294 -5.17 3.35 21.84
C GLY A 294 -6.69 3.12 21.79
N VAL A 295 -7.14 1.87 21.69
CA VAL A 295 -8.56 1.50 21.72
C VAL A 295 -9.24 1.95 23.02
N GLU A 296 -8.55 1.85 24.16
CA GLU A 296 -9.08 2.34 25.45
C GLU A 296 -9.36 3.85 25.40
N GLN A 297 -8.46 4.63 24.79
CA GLN A 297 -8.69 6.06 24.58
C GLN A 297 -9.87 6.32 23.64
N ILE A 298 -10.04 5.53 22.57
CA ILE A 298 -11.19 5.63 21.65
C ILE A 298 -12.50 5.42 22.41
N GLU A 299 -12.59 4.37 23.22
CA GLU A 299 -13.78 4.04 24.04
C GLU A 299 -14.10 5.16 25.04
N GLN A 300 -13.09 5.69 25.74
CA GLN A 300 -13.27 6.81 26.65
C GLN A 300 -13.79 8.07 25.93
N LEU A 301 -13.22 8.40 24.76
CA LEU A 301 -13.63 9.57 23.98
C LEU A 301 -15.06 9.43 23.44
N LEU A 302 -15.45 8.23 23.00
CA LEU A 302 -16.83 7.94 22.62
C LEU A 302 -17.79 8.11 23.81
N ALA A 303 -17.44 7.56 24.97
CA ALA A 303 -18.26 7.70 26.17
C ALA A 303 -18.44 9.17 26.59
N GLN A 304 -17.41 10.01 26.42
CA GLN A 304 -17.45 11.45 26.73
C GLN A 304 -18.39 12.24 25.81
N LEU A 305 -18.63 11.78 24.57
CA LEU A 305 -19.61 12.43 23.68
C LEU A 305 -21.05 12.32 24.19
N GLY A 306 -21.34 11.27 24.97
CA GLY A 306 -22.69 11.00 25.48
C GLY A 306 -23.58 10.33 24.44
N GLY A 307 -24.87 10.70 24.41
CA GLY A 307 -25.87 10.11 23.51
C GLY A 307 -26.16 8.63 23.75
N GLN A 308 -26.85 8.01 22.80
CA GLN A 308 -27.19 6.59 22.86
C GLN A 308 -26.02 5.75 22.32
N ALA A 309 -25.57 4.76 23.09
CA ALA A 309 -24.56 3.79 22.65
C ALA A 309 -25.17 2.70 21.77
N LEU A 310 -24.50 2.38 20.67
CA LEU A 310 -24.79 1.26 19.77
C LEU A 310 -23.61 0.29 19.78
N HIS A 311 -23.89 -1.00 19.67
CA HIS A 311 -22.84 -2.03 19.77
C HIS A 311 -23.03 -3.12 18.73
N ALA A 312 -21.91 -3.57 18.16
CA ALA A 312 -21.78 -4.81 17.42
C ALA A 312 -20.55 -5.57 17.94
N LYS A 313 -20.23 -6.72 17.33
CA LYS A 313 -19.08 -7.53 17.69
C LYS A 313 -18.25 -7.88 16.48
N THR A 314 -16.94 -8.02 16.69
CA THR A 314 -16.06 -8.59 15.69
C THR A 314 -16.08 -10.12 15.72
N ARG A 315 -15.47 -10.78 14.72
CA ARG A 315 -15.26 -12.23 14.74
C ARG A 315 -14.51 -12.70 15.99
N ALA A 316 -13.48 -11.96 16.43
CA ALA A 316 -12.74 -12.28 17.65
C ALA A 316 -13.46 -11.86 18.95
N GLY A 317 -14.67 -11.29 18.85
CA GLY A 317 -15.51 -10.93 19.99
C GLY A 317 -15.20 -9.56 20.61
N ARG A 318 -14.40 -8.71 19.97
CA ARG A 318 -14.21 -7.31 20.37
C ARG A 318 -15.48 -6.52 20.14
N ALA A 319 -15.70 -5.49 20.95
CA ALA A 319 -16.83 -4.58 20.76
C ALA A 319 -16.54 -3.63 19.59
N VAL A 320 -17.53 -3.45 18.73
CA VAL A 320 -17.58 -2.33 17.79
C VAL A 320 -18.59 -1.35 18.36
N GLU A 321 -18.14 -0.15 18.71
CA GLU A 321 -18.96 0.84 19.41
C GLU A 321 -19.23 2.07 18.53
N ALA A 322 -20.48 2.54 18.56
CA ALA A 322 -20.87 3.81 17.98
C ALA A 322 -21.71 4.64 18.96
N ARG A 323 -21.76 5.96 18.74
CA ARG A 323 -22.55 6.92 19.53
C ARG A 323 -23.52 7.66 18.64
N TYR A 324 -24.80 7.61 19.01
CA TYR A 324 -25.88 8.35 18.37
C TYR A 324 -26.22 9.62 19.16
N ILE A 325 -25.97 10.77 18.53
CA ILE A 325 -26.27 12.10 19.06
C ILE A 325 -27.47 12.67 18.30
N ILE A 326 -28.52 13.02 19.04
CA ILE A 326 -29.78 13.54 18.48
C ILE A 326 -29.73 15.07 18.45
N GLY A 327 -30.05 15.64 17.29
CA GLY A 327 -30.23 17.07 17.07
C GLY A 327 -31.40 17.35 16.13
N SER A 328 -31.64 18.62 15.79
CA SER A 328 -32.74 19.00 14.88
C SER A 328 -32.33 19.02 13.40
N GLU A 329 -31.03 19.00 13.12
CA GLU A 329 -30.49 18.93 11.76
C GLU A 329 -30.70 17.55 11.12
N ARG A 330 -30.37 17.44 9.83
CA ARG A 330 -30.44 16.16 9.12
C ARG A 330 -29.34 15.23 9.63
N ALA A 331 -29.71 13.99 9.92
CA ALA A 331 -28.79 12.99 10.44
C ALA A 331 -27.66 12.66 9.44
N VAL A 332 -26.43 12.55 9.96
CA VAL A 332 -25.22 12.13 9.23
C VAL A 332 -24.53 10.99 9.96
N MET A 333 -24.13 9.95 9.23
CA MET A 333 -23.25 8.89 9.73
C MET A 333 -21.78 9.27 9.49
N ILE A 334 -20.93 9.07 10.48
CA ILE A 334 -19.48 9.30 10.42
C ILE A 334 -18.80 7.99 10.80
N SER A 335 -18.04 7.39 9.89
CA SER A 335 -17.27 6.17 10.17
C SER A 335 -15.80 6.30 9.83
N ALA A 336 -14.98 5.48 10.49
CA ALA A 336 -13.58 5.30 10.17
C ALA A 336 -13.09 3.90 10.61
N GLY A 337 -11.88 3.55 10.19
CA GLY A 337 -11.21 2.34 10.65
C GLY A 337 -11.90 1.05 10.20
N GLN A 338 -12.63 1.07 9.08
CA GLN A 338 -13.08 -0.18 8.44
C GLN A 338 -11.90 -0.95 7.86
N HIS A 339 -10.95 -0.21 7.29
CA HIS A 339 -9.59 -0.68 7.02
C HIS A 339 -8.71 -0.22 8.17
N ALA A 340 -8.25 -1.15 8.99
CA ALA A 340 -7.67 -0.77 10.26
C ALA A 340 -6.21 -0.29 10.17
N ASN A 341 -5.55 -0.48 9.02
CA ASN A 341 -4.26 0.10 8.70
C ASN A 341 -4.34 1.58 8.26
N GLU A 342 -5.53 2.08 7.90
CA GLU A 342 -5.80 3.46 7.49
C GLU A 342 -6.16 4.33 8.71
N THR A 343 -5.14 4.67 9.50
CA THR A 343 -5.35 5.08 10.90
C THR A 343 -5.72 6.56 11.11
N SER A 344 -5.50 7.45 10.14
CA SER A 344 -5.77 8.89 10.32
C SER A 344 -7.27 9.19 10.43
N GLY A 345 -8.11 8.39 9.78
CA GLY A 345 -9.57 8.51 9.82
C GLY A 345 -10.13 8.40 11.25
N VAL A 346 -9.57 7.51 12.07
CA VAL A 346 -10.02 7.28 13.46
C VAL A 346 -9.92 8.58 14.28
N VAL A 347 -8.75 9.22 14.25
CA VAL A 347 -8.49 10.48 14.96
C VAL A 347 -9.30 11.62 14.34
N GLY A 348 -9.38 11.68 13.00
CA GLY A 348 -10.16 12.69 12.28
C GLY A 348 -11.64 12.67 12.62
N ALA A 349 -12.25 11.48 12.69
CA ALA A 349 -13.65 11.28 13.08
C ALA A 349 -13.91 11.76 14.50
N LEU A 350 -13.08 11.36 15.47
CA LEU A 350 -13.22 11.74 16.87
C LEU A 350 -13.07 13.25 17.08
N ARG A 351 -12.08 13.89 16.44
CA ARG A 351 -11.91 15.35 16.48
C ARG A 351 -13.12 16.07 15.90
N ALA A 352 -13.67 15.57 14.79
CA ALA A 352 -14.83 16.16 14.17
C ALA A 352 -16.09 16.00 15.03
N ALA A 353 -16.32 14.82 15.61
CA ALA A 353 -17.44 14.60 16.51
C ALA A 353 -17.34 15.47 17.78
N GLN A 354 -16.15 15.66 18.36
CA GLN A 354 -15.99 16.60 19.48
C GLN A 354 -16.39 18.03 19.09
N GLN A 355 -16.04 18.46 17.88
CA GLN A 355 -16.42 19.77 17.38
C GLN A 355 -17.95 19.86 17.15
N LEU A 356 -18.55 18.87 16.49
CA LEU A 356 -19.98 18.85 16.19
C LEU A 356 -20.83 18.72 17.46
N ASN A 357 -20.39 17.96 18.46
CA ASN A 357 -21.10 17.80 19.74
C ASN A 357 -21.18 19.12 20.56
N GLY A 358 -20.40 20.13 20.18
CA GLY A 358 -20.53 21.49 20.72
C GLY A 358 -21.71 22.28 20.16
N GLU A 359 -22.32 21.83 19.07
CA GLU A 359 -23.45 22.48 18.39
C GLU A 359 -24.77 21.81 18.79
N PRO A 360 -25.72 22.52 19.44
CA PRO A 360 -26.95 21.90 19.98
C PRO A 360 -27.86 21.24 18.95
N GLU A 361 -27.80 21.70 17.70
CA GLU A 361 -28.65 21.19 16.63
C GLU A 361 -28.04 19.99 15.90
N ALA A 362 -26.78 19.65 16.21
CA ALA A 362 -26.04 18.62 15.49
C ALA A 362 -26.66 17.23 15.67
N HIS A 363 -26.87 16.52 14.55
CA HIS A 363 -27.53 15.22 14.51
C HIS A 363 -26.65 14.23 13.76
N PHE A 364 -25.99 13.33 14.48
CA PHE A 364 -25.06 12.38 13.85
C PHE A 364 -24.89 11.08 14.63
N VAL A 365 -24.41 10.06 13.91
CA VAL A 365 -23.88 8.83 14.49
C VAL A 365 -22.39 8.77 14.18
N ILE A 366 -21.55 8.42 15.17
CA ILE A 366 -20.11 8.20 14.96
C ILE A 366 -19.71 6.76 15.31
N SER A 367 -19.03 6.08 14.39
CA SER A 367 -18.39 4.77 14.54
C SER A 367 -16.92 4.86 14.10
N PRO A 368 -16.00 5.30 14.98
CA PRO A 368 -14.65 5.71 14.58
C PRO A 368 -13.68 4.54 14.40
N LEU A 369 -14.08 3.32 14.81
CA LEU A 369 -13.27 2.11 14.69
C LEU A 369 -14.18 0.92 14.37
N GLU A 370 -14.43 0.68 13.09
CA GLU A 370 -15.32 -0.39 12.64
C GLU A 370 -14.66 -1.78 12.58
N ASN A 371 -13.33 -1.85 12.44
CA ASN A 371 -12.56 -3.11 12.45
C ASN A 371 -11.55 -3.19 13.62
N PRO A 372 -12.01 -3.36 14.88
CA PRO A 372 -11.12 -3.54 16.04
C PRO A 372 -10.17 -4.73 15.97
N ASP A 373 -10.54 -5.81 15.26
CA ASP A 373 -9.68 -6.99 15.09
C ASP A 373 -8.47 -6.68 14.22
N GLY A 374 -8.71 -6.03 13.06
CA GLY A 374 -7.64 -5.48 12.22
C GLY A 374 -6.80 -4.45 12.98
N TYR A 375 -7.41 -3.61 13.83
CA TYR A 375 -6.68 -2.57 14.56
C TYR A 375 -5.73 -3.14 15.62
N ALA A 376 -6.17 -4.19 16.32
CA ALA A 376 -5.30 -4.92 17.23
C ALA A 376 -4.15 -5.63 16.49
N LEU A 377 -4.42 -6.17 15.30
CA LEU A 377 -3.42 -6.76 14.41
C LEU A 377 -2.41 -5.71 13.92
N GLN A 378 -2.87 -4.54 13.48
CA GLN A 378 -2.04 -3.40 13.11
C GLN A 378 -1.09 -3.04 14.26
N GLY A 379 -1.64 -2.91 15.48
CA GLY A 379 -0.85 -2.62 16.67
C GLY A 379 0.21 -3.67 16.99
N ARG A 380 -0.06 -4.96 16.69
CA ARG A 380 0.92 -6.05 16.80
C ARG A 380 2.04 -5.89 15.76
N LEU A 381 1.70 -5.67 14.50
CA LEU A 381 2.67 -5.68 13.40
C LEU A 381 3.60 -4.47 13.40
N ILE A 382 3.10 -3.28 13.75
CA ILE A 382 3.93 -2.07 13.83
C ILE A 382 4.96 -2.12 14.96
N ALA A 383 4.79 -3.02 15.94
CA ALA A 383 5.75 -3.16 17.04
C ALA A 383 7.12 -3.66 16.54
N THR A 384 7.15 -4.39 15.43
CA THR A 384 8.38 -4.90 14.81
C THR A 384 8.67 -4.26 13.47
N GLN A 385 7.64 -3.84 12.71
CA GLN A 385 7.75 -3.33 11.35
C GLN A 385 6.94 -2.02 11.21
N PRO A 386 7.32 -0.92 11.88
CA PRO A 386 6.49 0.28 11.97
C PRO A 386 6.26 1.01 10.63
N ARG A 387 7.03 0.68 9.59
CA ARG A 387 6.99 1.31 8.27
C ARG A 387 6.37 0.47 7.17
N HIS A 388 5.86 -0.73 7.49
CA HIS A 388 5.11 -1.50 6.50
C HIS A 388 3.66 -1.00 6.42
N MET A 389 3.06 -1.01 5.23
CA MET A 389 1.64 -0.70 4.99
C MET A 389 0.68 -1.59 5.79
N HIS A 390 1.10 -2.84 6.05
CA HIS A 390 0.33 -3.85 6.79
C HIS A 390 -1.06 -4.10 6.21
N HIS A 391 -1.15 -4.39 4.91
CA HIS A 391 -2.43 -4.80 4.30
C HIS A 391 -3.04 -6.04 4.98
N ALA A 392 -2.22 -6.86 5.67
CA ALA A 392 -2.67 -7.91 6.58
C ALA A 392 -3.67 -7.44 7.66
N ALA A 393 -3.60 -6.17 8.07
CA ALA A 393 -4.49 -5.54 9.04
C ALA A 393 -5.65 -4.75 8.40
N ARG A 394 -5.74 -4.68 7.07
CA ARG A 394 -6.81 -3.99 6.35
C ARG A 394 -8.16 -4.67 6.55
N TYR A 395 -8.21 -5.99 6.38
CA TYR A 395 -9.47 -6.76 6.38
C TYR A 395 -9.91 -7.19 7.78
N THR A 396 -11.17 -7.62 7.89
CA THR A 396 -11.73 -8.12 9.14
C THR A 396 -11.03 -9.42 9.56
N ALA A 397 -11.32 -9.94 10.76
CA ALA A 397 -10.80 -11.24 11.14
C ALA A 397 -11.34 -12.41 10.31
N PHE A 398 -12.38 -12.23 9.49
CA PHE A 398 -12.74 -13.20 8.45
C PHE A 398 -11.81 -13.17 7.24
N GLY A 399 -11.01 -12.11 7.07
CA GLY A 399 -10.15 -11.87 5.91
C GLY A 399 -10.86 -11.22 4.71
N ASN A 400 -12.13 -10.80 4.90
CA ASN A 400 -12.91 -10.10 3.89
C ASN A 400 -12.93 -8.59 4.15
N ASP A 401 -13.28 -7.85 3.12
CA ASP A 401 -13.55 -6.42 3.23
C ASP A 401 -14.86 -6.17 4.01
N LEU A 402 -14.83 -5.28 5.01
CA LEU A 402 -16.00 -5.00 5.86
C LEU A 402 -17.21 -4.56 5.03
N GLN A 403 -17.00 -3.74 4.00
CA GLN A 403 -18.07 -3.27 3.11
C GLN A 403 -18.75 -4.41 2.33
N SER A 404 -18.06 -5.55 2.18
CA SER A 404 -18.56 -6.72 1.44
C SER A 404 -19.14 -7.79 2.35
N GLN A 405 -19.30 -7.52 3.66
CA GLN A 405 -20.03 -8.42 4.55
C GLN A 405 -21.53 -8.45 4.17
N PRO A 406 -22.17 -9.63 4.22
CA PRO A 406 -23.62 -9.71 4.04
C PRO A 406 -24.38 -8.94 5.12
N LEU A 407 -25.45 -8.26 4.72
CA LEU A 407 -26.36 -7.57 5.64
C LEU A 407 -27.07 -8.55 6.60
N GLY A 408 -27.50 -8.05 7.75
CA GLY A 408 -28.25 -8.81 8.75
C GLY A 408 -27.41 -9.81 9.56
N GLN A 409 -26.09 -9.79 9.40
CA GLN A 409 -25.17 -10.59 10.21
C GLN A 409 -24.77 -9.83 11.48
N PRO A 410 -24.57 -10.50 12.64
CA PRO A 410 -24.30 -9.84 13.92
C PRO A 410 -22.82 -9.44 14.10
N PHE A 411 -22.13 -9.09 13.00
CA PHE A 411 -20.69 -8.80 12.96
C PHE A 411 -20.41 -7.31 12.73
N GLU A 412 -19.20 -6.95 12.29
CA GLU A 412 -18.74 -5.57 12.23
C GLU A 412 -19.67 -4.65 11.43
N HIS A 413 -20.17 -5.10 10.26
CA HIS A 413 -21.10 -4.32 9.44
C HIS A 413 -22.42 -3.96 10.16
N ALA A 414 -22.84 -4.75 11.15
CA ALA A 414 -24.08 -4.51 11.90
C ALA A 414 -24.10 -3.14 12.60
N ILE A 415 -22.94 -2.53 12.87
CA ILE A 415 -22.89 -1.19 13.46
C ILE A 415 -23.45 -0.13 12.50
N ARG A 416 -23.26 -0.31 11.18
CA ARG A 416 -23.77 0.61 10.16
C ARG A 416 -25.26 0.45 9.94
N GLU A 417 -25.75 -0.78 9.95
CA GLU A 417 -27.18 -1.07 9.88
C GLU A 417 -27.90 -0.45 11.08
N GLN A 418 -27.39 -0.64 12.29
CA GLN A 418 -27.91 0.02 13.49
C GLN A 418 -27.83 1.55 13.38
N ALA A 419 -26.68 2.10 13.01
CA ALA A 419 -26.53 3.54 12.85
C ALA A 419 -27.59 4.12 11.91
N PHE A 420 -27.82 3.47 10.77
CA PHE A 420 -28.83 3.86 9.80
C PHE A 420 -30.26 3.73 10.36
N ASP A 421 -30.60 2.58 10.96
CA ASP A 421 -31.94 2.32 11.52
C ASP A 421 -32.33 3.31 12.62
N PHE A 422 -31.36 3.72 13.45
CA PHE A 422 -31.61 4.67 14.54
C PHE A 422 -31.69 6.12 14.07
N SER A 423 -30.85 6.53 13.11
CA SER A 423 -30.73 7.94 12.73
C SER A 423 -31.47 8.31 11.45
N ASN A 424 -31.78 7.34 10.58
CA ASN A 424 -32.26 7.54 9.22
C ASN A 424 -31.39 8.55 8.45
N ALA A 425 -30.06 8.38 8.54
CA ALA A 425 -29.09 9.34 8.01
C ALA A 425 -29.20 9.48 6.48
N GLY A 426 -29.10 10.72 6.00
CA GLY A 426 -29.12 11.00 4.56
C GLY A 426 -27.72 11.04 3.92
N LEU A 427 -26.67 11.11 4.74
CA LEU A 427 -25.27 11.13 4.32
C LEU A 427 -24.43 10.22 5.22
N HIS A 428 -23.54 9.43 4.62
CA HIS A 428 -22.49 8.69 5.30
C HIS A 428 -21.11 9.23 4.91
N ILE A 429 -20.36 9.77 5.86
CA ILE A 429 -18.98 10.20 5.69
C ILE A 429 -18.09 9.06 6.19
N ASN A 430 -17.40 8.39 5.27
CA ASN A 430 -16.60 7.20 5.52
C ASN A 430 -15.13 7.50 5.29
N LEU A 431 -14.36 7.58 6.37
CA LEU A 431 -12.97 8.05 6.29
C LEU A 431 -12.01 6.91 5.99
N HIS A 432 -11.23 7.08 4.93
CA HIS A 432 -10.22 6.13 4.48
C HIS A 432 -8.86 6.77 4.26
N GLY A 433 -7.89 5.89 4.08
CA GLY A 433 -6.61 6.19 3.51
C GLY A 433 -6.14 5.13 2.53
N TYR A 434 -4.90 5.26 2.11
CA TYR A 434 -4.24 4.34 1.19
C TYR A 434 -2.72 4.46 1.34
N PRO A 435 -1.90 3.64 0.65
CA PRO A 435 -0.45 3.68 0.76
C PRO A 435 0.15 5.08 0.69
N ALA A 436 0.95 5.45 1.70
CA ALA A 436 1.68 6.72 1.73
C ALA A 436 3.02 6.67 0.98
N HIS A 437 3.43 5.47 0.57
CA HIS A 437 4.61 5.22 -0.25
C HIS A 437 4.34 4.09 -1.25
N GLU A 438 5.33 3.74 -2.07
CA GLU A 438 5.17 2.75 -3.14
C GLU A 438 4.76 1.35 -2.64
N TRP A 439 3.66 0.84 -3.15
CA TRP A 439 3.19 -0.52 -2.95
C TRP A 439 3.61 -1.45 -4.09
N THR A 440 4.42 -2.47 -3.79
CA THR A 440 4.96 -3.38 -4.81
C THR A 440 4.78 -4.86 -4.47
N ARG A 441 4.70 -5.69 -5.53
CA ARG A 441 4.68 -7.15 -5.48
C ARG A 441 5.66 -7.73 -6.51
N PRO A 442 6.97 -7.80 -6.21
CA PRO A 442 8.01 -8.08 -7.21
C PRO A 442 7.88 -9.42 -7.92
N LEU A 443 7.44 -10.47 -7.24
CA LEU A 443 7.39 -11.85 -7.75
C LEU A 443 6.06 -12.17 -8.46
N SER A 444 5.09 -11.26 -8.38
CA SER A 444 3.75 -11.35 -8.98
C SER A 444 3.52 -10.27 -10.05
N GLY A 445 4.57 -9.88 -10.80
CA GLY A 445 4.47 -8.92 -11.90
C GLY A 445 4.72 -7.45 -11.51
N TYR A 446 5.25 -7.21 -10.31
CA TYR A 446 5.56 -5.89 -9.72
C TYR A 446 4.34 -5.08 -9.28
N ILE A 447 3.35 -4.91 -10.16
CA ILE A 447 2.13 -4.16 -9.86
C ILE A 447 1.14 -5.07 -9.13
N PRO A 448 0.62 -4.68 -7.95
CA PRO A 448 -0.42 -5.44 -7.27
C PRO A 448 -1.69 -5.55 -8.14
N ARG A 449 -2.07 -6.78 -8.47
CA ARG A 449 -3.20 -7.07 -9.37
C ARG A 449 -4.50 -6.42 -8.91
N GLY A 450 -5.11 -5.62 -9.78
CA GLY A 450 -6.40 -4.97 -9.50
C GLY A 450 -6.27 -3.70 -8.66
N PHE A 451 -5.04 -3.31 -8.31
CA PHE A 451 -4.74 -2.12 -7.52
C PHE A 451 -3.75 -1.18 -8.21
N ASP A 452 -3.66 -1.24 -9.54
CA ASP A 452 -2.71 -0.47 -10.34
C ASP A 452 -2.73 1.03 -10.01
N MET A 453 -3.93 1.59 -9.77
CA MET A 453 -4.16 3.01 -9.42
C MET A 453 -3.77 3.38 -7.98
N TRP A 454 -3.44 2.40 -7.13
CA TRP A 454 -3.10 2.57 -5.71
C TRP A 454 -1.63 2.31 -5.41
N THR A 455 -0.86 1.89 -6.42
CA THR A 455 0.57 1.55 -6.32
C THR A 455 1.43 2.71 -5.78
N ILE A 456 1.10 3.97 -6.11
CA ILE A 456 1.88 5.14 -5.66
C ILE A 456 0.97 6.28 -5.18
N PRO A 457 1.46 7.15 -4.27
CA PRO A 457 0.74 8.31 -3.77
C PRO A 457 0.34 9.31 -4.86
N LYS A 458 -0.89 9.84 -4.76
CA LYS A 458 -1.50 10.81 -5.70
C LYS A 458 -2.28 11.93 -4.99
N GLY A 459 -1.91 12.21 -3.74
CA GLY A 459 -2.53 13.22 -2.89
C GLY A 459 -3.83 12.74 -2.21
N PHE A 460 -4.46 13.66 -1.48
CA PHE A 460 -5.76 13.46 -0.85
C PHE A 460 -6.90 13.66 -1.85
N PHE A 461 -7.77 12.67 -2.01
CA PHE A 461 -8.90 12.73 -2.93
C PHE A 461 -10.21 12.23 -2.31
N LEU A 462 -11.32 12.50 -3.00
CA LEU A 462 -12.66 12.19 -2.52
C LEU A 462 -13.41 11.29 -3.49
N ILE A 463 -14.04 10.24 -3.00
CA ILE A 463 -14.99 9.44 -3.78
C ILE A 463 -16.38 9.73 -3.22
N LEU A 464 -17.31 10.10 -4.08
CA LEU A 464 -18.69 10.37 -3.69
C LEU A 464 -19.61 9.40 -4.40
N ARG A 465 -20.33 8.62 -3.62
CA ARG A 465 -21.32 7.68 -4.12
C ARG A 465 -22.72 8.19 -3.80
N HIS A 466 -23.66 7.93 -4.70
CA HIS A 466 -25.04 8.37 -4.53
C HIS A 466 -26.03 7.33 -5.01
N GLN A 467 -27.20 7.26 -4.37
CA GLN A 467 -28.34 6.52 -4.89
C GLN A 467 -28.94 7.23 -6.13
N PRO A 468 -29.73 6.52 -6.95
CA PRO A 468 -30.45 7.14 -8.06
C PRO A 468 -31.28 8.36 -7.62
N GLY A 469 -31.14 9.46 -8.35
CA GLY A 469 -31.84 10.73 -8.06
C GLY A 469 -31.08 11.72 -7.16
N TYR A 470 -29.92 11.34 -6.61
CA TYR A 470 -29.10 12.20 -5.74
C TYR A 470 -27.87 12.80 -6.42
N GLU A 471 -27.69 12.62 -7.73
CA GLU A 471 -26.51 13.11 -8.49
C GLU A 471 -26.23 14.61 -8.27
N SER A 472 -27.26 15.47 -8.41
CA SER A 472 -27.06 16.92 -8.22
C SER A 472 -26.68 17.29 -6.78
N ALA A 473 -27.22 16.56 -5.80
CA ALA A 473 -26.84 16.74 -4.41
C ALA A 473 -25.38 16.32 -4.18
N ALA A 474 -24.96 15.24 -4.85
CA ALA A 474 -23.59 14.75 -4.81
C ALA A 474 -22.61 15.80 -5.39
N GLU A 475 -22.88 16.33 -6.58
CA GLU A 475 -22.09 17.38 -7.21
C GLU A 475 -21.96 18.64 -6.32
N GLN A 476 -23.07 19.07 -5.71
CA GLN A 476 -23.06 20.22 -4.79
C GLN A 476 -22.22 19.95 -3.54
N LEU A 477 -22.31 18.73 -2.99
CA LEU A 477 -21.57 18.32 -1.80
C LEU A 477 -20.06 18.34 -2.06
N VAL A 478 -19.57 17.71 -3.14
CA VAL A 478 -18.12 17.66 -3.43
C VAL A 478 -17.55 19.06 -3.68
N VAL A 479 -18.29 19.94 -4.37
CA VAL A 479 -17.87 21.33 -4.59
C VAL A 479 -17.76 22.09 -3.27
N ALA A 480 -18.73 21.93 -2.38
CA ALA A 480 -18.73 22.60 -1.08
C ALA A 480 -17.60 22.09 -0.18
N VAL A 481 -17.39 20.78 -0.12
CA VAL A 481 -16.35 20.13 0.71
C VAL A 481 -14.96 20.53 0.23
N THR A 482 -14.65 20.37 -1.06
CA THR A 482 -13.32 20.69 -1.62
C THR A 482 -12.98 22.19 -1.46
N ARG A 483 -13.98 23.08 -1.49
CA ARG A 483 -13.77 24.51 -1.21
C ARG A 483 -13.36 24.78 0.24
N GLN A 484 -13.84 24.00 1.20
CA GLN A 484 -13.40 24.11 2.60
C GLN A 484 -12.03 23.46 2.80
N LEU A 485 -11.79 22.30 2.18
CA LEU A 485 -10.48 21.64 2.22
C LEU A 485 -9.36 22.50 1.65
N ALA A 486 -9.65 23.29 0.61
CA ALA A 486 -8.69 24.25 0.06
C ALA A 486 -8.23 25.33 1.06
N LYS A 487 -8.92 25.47 2.21
CA LYS A 487 -8.53 26.39 3.30
C LYS A 487 -7.67 25.72 4.36
N VAL A 488 -7.51 24.40 4.33
CA VAL A 488 -6.60 23.67 5.23
C VAL A 488 -5.16 24.01 4.82
N PRO A 489 -4.35 24.58 5.72
CA PRO A 489 -2.98 24.99 5.39
C PRO A 489 -2.16 23.84 4.78
N GLY A 490 -1.44 24.13 3.70
CA GLY A 490 -0.54 23.19 3.03
C GLY A 490 -1.20 22.09 2.20
N LEU A 491 -2.52 21.82 2.36
CA LEU A 491 -3.14 20.63 1.78
C LEU A 491 -3.25 20.67 0.23
N VAL A 492 -3.49 21.85 -0.35
CA VAL A 492 -3.52 22.02 -1.82
C VAL A 492 -2.13 21.84 -2.43
N GLU A 493 -1.10 22.35 -1.77
CA GLU A 493 0.30 22.22 -2.21
C GLU A 493 0.78 20.78 -2.08
N PHE A 494 0.42 20.11 -0.98
CA PHE A 494 0.63 18.67 -0.79
C PHE A 494 0.07 17.84 -1.96
N ASN A 495 -1.20 18.08 -2.32
CA ASN A 495 -1.83 17.42 -3.45
C ASN A 495 -1.12 17.71 -4.78
N ALA A 496 -0.82 18.98 -5.06
CA ALA A 496 -0.16 19.36 -6.30
C ALA A 496 1.20 18.67 -6.45
N THR A 497 1.97 18.59 -5.37
CA THR A 497 3.27 17.91 -5.31
C THR A 497 3.14 16.42 -5.58
N GLN A 498 2.24 15.71 -4.89
CA GLN A 498 2.07 14.28 -5.11
C GLN A 498 1.52 13.95 -6.50
N ILE A 499 0.57 14.74 -7.01
CA ILE A 499 0.00 14.54 -8.36
C ILE A 499 1.08 14.74 -9.43
N ALA A 500 1.92 15.77 -9.32
CA ALA A 500 3.00 16.00 -10.28
C ALA A 500 3.99 14.83 -10.33
N LEU A 501 4.32 14.26 -9.17
CA LEU A 501 5.18 13.08 -9.09
C LEU A 501 4.48 11.83 -9.62
N PHE A 502 3.21 11.61 -9.27
CA PHE A 502 2.37 10.55 -9.80
C PHE A 502 2.37 10.58 -11.33
N GLU A 503 2.09 11.73 -11.94
CA GLU A 503 1.98 11.84 -13.40
C GLU A 503 3.29 11.57 -14.13
N THR A 504 4.43 11.79 -13.47
CA THR A 504 5.75 11.46 -14.01
C THR A 504 6.00 9.96 -14.10
N HIS A 505 5.43 9.15 -13.19
CA HIS A 505 5.71 7.71 -13.07
C HIS A 505 4.52 6.79 -13.40
N ALA A 506 3.30 7.33 -13.44
CA ALA A 506 2.07 6.59 -13.72
C ALA A 506 1.30 7.11 -14.95
N GLY A 507 1.73 8.26 -15.52
CA GLY A 507 1.02 8.98 -16.56
C GLY A 507 -0.12 9.85 -16.01
N ALA A 508 -0.83 10.54 -16.89
CA ALA A 508 -1.83 11.54 -16.51
C ALA A 508 -2.89 10.99 -15.55
N LEU A 509 -3.20 11.77 -14.50
CA LEU A 509 -4.24 11.43 -13.56
C LEU A 509 -5.61 11.48 -14.24
N THR A 510 -6.38 10.39 -14.13
CA THR A 510 -7.68 10.26 -14.80
C THR A 510 -8.84 10.86 -14.02
N PHE A 511 -8.62 11.23 -12.76
CA PHE A 511 -9.65 11.76 -11.88
C PHE A 511 -9.86 13.25 -12.18
N PRO A 512 -11.11 13.73 -12.31
CA PRO A 512 -11.36 15.15 -12.41
C PRO A 512 -10.89 15.90 -11.15
N MET A 513 -10.58 17.18 -11.31
CA MET A 513 -10.01 18.03 -10.25
C MET A 513 -10.97 19.15 -9.86
N LEU A 514 -11.16 19.37 -8.56
CA LEU A 514 -11.89 20.52 -8.01
C LEU A 514 -11.08 21.15 -6.87
N ASN A 515 -10.84 22.46 -6.95
CA ASN A 515 -10.17 23.24 -5.90
C ASN A 515 -8.82 22.64 -5.41
N GLY A 516 -8.11 21.90 -6.28
CA GLY A 516 -6.84 21.23 -5.93
C GLY A 516 -6.98 19.78 -5.45
N PHE A 517 -8.17 19.19 -5.51
CA PHE A 517 -8.43 17.83 -5.06
C PHE A 517 -8.96 16.97 -6.21
N PRO A 518 -8.38 15.78 -6.44
CA PRO A 518 -8.99 14.79 -7.30
C PRO A 518 -10.32 14.33 -6.68
N TYR A 519 -11.29 13.97 -7.51
CA TYR A 519 -12.53 13.39 -7.02
C TYR A 519 -13.12 12.40 -8.02
N LEU A 520 -14.03 11.55 -7.54
CA LEU A 520 -14.84 10.67 -8.36
C LEU A 520 -16.29 10.74 -7.87
N ILE A 521 -17.25 10.78 -8.79
CA ILE A 521 -18.68 10.60 -8.49
C ILE A 521 -19.16 9.34 -9.20
N SER A 522 -19.92 8.50 -8.50
CA SER A 522 -20.51 7.28 -9.07
C SER A 522 -21.87 6.95 -8.45
N GLU A 523 -22.79 6.45 -9.25
CA GLU A 523 -24.08 5.93 -8.77
C GLU A 523 -23.91 4.53 -8.16
N ASP A 524 -24.50 4.30 -6.99
CA ASP A 524 -24.50 3.03 -6.26
C ASP A 524 -25.84 2.88 -5.53
N GLY A 525 -26.74 2.06 -6.09
CA GLY A 525 -28.10 1.88 -5.58
C GLY A 525 -28.21 0.98 -4.36
N ASP A 526 -27.14 0.23 -4.04
CA ASP A 526 -27.16 -0.80 -2.98
C ASP A 526 -26.66 -0.26 -1.63
N GLN A 527 -26.33 1.03 -1.55
CA GLN A 527 -25.87 1.67 -0.31
C GLN A 527 -26.99 1.90 0.70
N LEU A 528 -26.62 1.93 1.98
CA LEU A 528 -27.55 2.23 3.07
C LEU A 528 -28.07 3.68 2.99
N THR A 529 -27.17 4.66 2.82
CA THR A 529 -27.54 6.08 2.79
C THR A 529 -27.67 6.61 1.36
N PRO A 530 -28.52 7.64 1.11
CA PRO A 530 -28.64 8.29 -0.19
C PRO A 530 -27.33 8.86 -0.76
N LEU A 531 -26.47 9.38 0.10
CA LEU A 531 -25.14 9.88 -0.24
C LEU A 531 -24.09 9.22 0.64
N MET A 532 -22.93 8.90 0.08
CA MET A 532 -21.75 8.46 0.81
C MET A 532 -20.51 9.20 0.31
N LEU A 533 -19.85 9.95 1.19
CA LEU A 533 -18.57 10.59 0.94
C LEU A 533 -17.44 9.75 1.55
N ILE A 534 -16.57 9.25 0.70
CA ILE A 534 -15.37 8.49 1.03
C ILE A 534 -14.16 9.41 0.87
N THR A 535 -13.27 9.43 1.86
CA THR A 535 -12.02 10.21 1.81
C THR A 535 -10.84 9.28 1.58
N GLU A 536 -9.85 9.64 0.77
CA GLU A 536 -8.70 8.78 0.49
C GLU A 536 -7.42 9.58 0.69
N TYR A 537 -6.84 9.50 1.91
CA TYR A 537 -5.58 10.15 2.27
C TYR A 537 -4.41 9.14 2.23
N PRO A 538 -3.25 9.47 1.65
CA PRO A 538 -2.08 8.60 1.71
C PRO A 538 -1.53 8.54 3.14
N ASP A 539 -2.08 7.67 3.99
CA ASP A 539 -1.91 7.70 5.46
C ASP A 539 -1.36 6.42 6.09
N GLU A 540 -1.31 5.33 5.33
CA GLU A 540 -0.70 4.09 5.79
C GLU A 540 0.77 4.41 6.13
N THR A 541 1.24 3.99 7.31
CA THR A 541 2.61 4.21 7.86
C THR A 541 2.95 5.60 8.38
N LEU A 542 2.10 6.60 8.19
CA LEU A 542 2.40 7.96 8.64
C LEU A 542 2.55 8.08 10.16
N THR A 543 3.57 8.83 10.58
CA THR A 543 3.81 9.25 11.96
C THR A 543 4.26 10.71 12.01
N GLY A 544 4.27 11.33 13.19
CA GLY A 544 4.73 12.71 13.37
C GLY A 544 3.79 13.75 12.77
N GLU A 545 4.37 14.85 12.27
CA GLU A 545 3.61 15.95 11.65
C GLU A 545 2.79 15.54 10.41
N PRO A 546 3.27 14.65 9.50
CA PRO A 546 2.45 14.11 8.42
C PRO A 546 1.14 13.46 8.91
N PHE A 547 1.21 12.67 10.00
CA PHE A 547 0.02 12.07 10.58
C PHE A 547 -0.94 13.13 11.16
N VAL A 548 -0.40 14.20 11.77
CA VAL A 548 -1.20 15.35 12.24
C VAL A 548 -1.90 16.06 11.10
N GLN A 549 -1.22 16.28 9.98
CA GLN A 549 -1.80 16.86 8.77
C GLN A 549 -2.92 15.96 8.20
N ALA A 550 -2.70 14.64 8.17
CA ALA A 550 -3.68 13.66 7.70
C ALA A 550 -4.97 13.73 8.51
N HIS A 551 -4.92 13.57 9.83
CA HIS A 551 -6.14 13.61 10.66
C HIS A 551 -6.75 15.02 10.76
N THR A 552 -5.98 16.07 10.46
CA THR A 552 -6.51 17.43 10.28
C THR A 552 -7.33 17.56 8.99
N ALA A 553 -6.88 16.99 7.89
CA ALA A 553 -7.63 16.93 6.64
C ALA A 553 -8.91 16.09 6.80
N GLN A 554 -8.82 14.93 7.46
CA GLN A 554 -9.97 14.08 7.76
C GLN A 554 -11.02 14.81 8.61
N ARG A 555 -10.62 15.45 9.71
CA ARG A 555 -11.50 16.28 10.54
C ARG A 555 -12.18 17.38 9.71
N ALA A 556 -11.41 18.11 8.91
CA ALA A 556 -11.91 19.19 8.08
C ALA A 556 -12.94 18.69 7.07
N THR A 557 -12.74 17.51 6.48
CA THR A 557 -13.70 16.88 5.56
C THR A 557 -15.02 16.60 6.27
N VAL A 558 -14.99 15.97 7.44
CA VAL A 558 -16.23 15.63 8.19
C VAL A 558 -17.04 16.89 8.49
N VAL A 559 -16.40 17.91 9.06
CA VAL A 559 -17.08 19.17 9.42
C VAL A 559 -17.59 19.89 8.17
N ALA A 560 -16.82 19.92 7.09
CA ALA A 560 -17.25 20.56 5.84
C ALA A 560 -18.43 19.83 5.20
N ALA A 561 -18.40 18.50 5.15
CA ALA A 561 -19.43 17.67 4.56
C ALA A 561 -20.72 17.73 5.38
N TYR A 562 -20.61 17.64 6.71
CA TYR A 562 -21.74 17.83 7.61
C TYR A 562 -22.45 19.16 7.36
N ASN A 563 -21.71 20.28 7.41
CA ASN A 563 -22.28 21.61 7.21
C ASN A 563 -22.85 21.82 5.80
N ALA A 564 -22.16 21.33 4.76
CA ALA A 564 -22.65 21.42 3.40
C ALA A 564 -23.95 20.64 3.21
N PHE A 565 -24.02 19.43 3.78
CA PHE A 565 -25.20 18.57 3.73
C PHE A 565 -26.43 19.27 4.31
N GLN A 566 -26.28 20.04 5.39
CA GLN A 566 -27.39 20.82 5.99
C GLN A 566 -27.93 21.94 5.10
N THR A 567 -27.26 22.28 4.01
CA THR A 567 -27.70 23.32 3.06
C THR A 567 -28.23 22.77 1.73
N LEU A 568 -28.10 21.46 1.47
CA LEU A 568 -28.54 20.85 0.22
C LEU A 568 -30.06 20.90 0.09
N SER A 569 -30.54 21.15 -1.13
CA SER A 569 -31.94 20.95 -1.50
C SER A 569 -32.12 19.49 -1.92
N LEU A 570 -32.61 18.66 -0.99
CA LEU A 570 -32.82 17.22 -1.17
C LEU A 570 -34.28 16.87 -1.42
#